data_AF-A0A2V5SQB7-F1
#
_entry.id   AF-A0A2V5SQB7-F1
#
_cell.length_a   1.000
_cell.length_b   1.000
_cell.length_c   1.000
_cell.angle_alpha   90.00
_cell.angle_beta   90.00
_cell.angle_gamma   90.00
#
_symmetry.space_group_name_H-M   'P 1'
#
loop_
_entity.id
_entity.type
_entity.pdbx_description
1 polymer ?
#
loop_
_entity_poly.entity_id
_entity_poly.type
_entity_poly.pdbx_seq_one_letter_code
_entity_poly.pdbx_strand_id
1 'polypeptide(L)'
;MSKLSRTEPAISVRKLSVSAAPVKVLGSELAFGFAGSNVQLNQATAPDGKMLLTFHQADSGEVRVAIARKELERLIAKIATSAAARQGVTIDNVQVDLTSRAPRTLEAKVTVSVRKLFFRTKLRLSGTVAVTDDLNATVSGLRCEGDGTLAALVCAAITPHFSRLEERAFPLSALPIGEIRVNEIAIAVDDKQIVVEARFGSQSAMPS
;
A
#
# COMPACT_ATOMS: atom_id res chain seq x y z
N MET A 1 -10.11 11.46 8.60
CA MET A 1 -10.97 10.97 7.50
C MET A 1 -12.32 11.62 7.66
N SER A 2 -12.74 12.44 6.70
CA SER A 2 -14.07 13.05 6.74
C SER A 2 -15.12 11.95 6.61
N LYS A 3 -16.12 11.97 7.49
CA LYS A 3 -17.15 10.94 7.58
C LYS A 3 -18.06 11.07 6.36
N LEU A 4 -18.11 10.04 5.51
CA LEU A 4 -19.11 9.97 4.43
C LEU A 4 -20.51 9.98 5.05
N SER A 5 -21.50 10.48 4.30
CA SER A 5 -22.91 10.25 4.66
C SER A 5 -23.20 8.75 4.75
N ARG A 6 -24.35 8.38 5.34
CA ARG A 6 -24.84 7.00 5.27
C ARG A 6 -24.84 6.54 3.81
N THR A 7 -24.30 5.35 3.54
CA THR A 7 -24.27 4.74 2.21
C THR A 7 -25.61 4.05 1.94
N GLU A 8 -26.15 4.19 0.74
CA GLU A 8 -27.41 3.58 0.30
C GLU A 8 -27.21 2.77 -1.00
N PRO A 9 -27.97 1.70 -1.25
CA PRO A 9 -27.86 0.93 -2.49
C PRO A 9 -28.07 1.82 -3.74
N ALA A 10 -27.26 1.63 -4.78
CA ALA A 10 -27.32 2.44 -6.00
C ALA A 10 -27.36 1.62 -7.29
N ILE A 11 -26.36 0.77 -7.51
CA ILE A 11 -26.17 0.05 -8.79
C ILE A 11 -25.92 -1.43 -8.51
N SER A 12 -26.64 -2.30 -9.22
CA SER A 12 -26.38 -3.74 -9.27
C SER A 12 -26.14 -4.18 -10.71
N VAL A 13 -24.98 -4.76 -10.98
CA VAL A 13 -24.57 -5.17 -12.33
C VAL A 13 -24.01 -6.59 -12.34
N ARG A 14 -24.30 -7.35 -13.42
CA ARG A 14 -23.80 -8.72 -13.56
C ARG A 14 -22.28 -8.79 -13.75
N LYS A 15 -21.71 -7.81 -14.43
CA LYS A 15 -20.27 -7.69 -14.65
C LYS A 15 -19.87 -6.23 -14.54
N LEU A 16 -18.81 -5.96 -13.82
CA LEU A 16 -18.18 -4.64 -13.76
C LEU A 16 -16.69 -4.80 -14.05
N SER A 17 -16.17 -3.94 -14.90
CA SER A 17 -14.73 -3.75 -15.05
C SER A 17 -14.42 -2.27 -14.90
N VAL A 18 -13.42 -1.96 -14.09
CA VAL A 18 -12.90 -0.61 -13.89
C VAL A 18 -11.40 -0.66 -14.17
N SER A 19 -10.92 0.23 -15.01
CA SER A 19 -9.49 0.42 -15.24
C SER A 19 -9.17 1.90 -15.16
N ALA A 20 -8.04 2.21 -14.53
CA ALA A 20 -7.55 3.58 -14.42
C ALA A 20 -6.02 3.56 -14.43
N ALA A 21 -5.43 4.23 -15.42
CA ALA A 21 -3.99 4.36 -15.58
C ALA A 21 -3.71 5.73 -16.22
N PRO A 22 -3.27 6.76 -15.46
CA PRO A 22 -2.92 6.72 -14.04
C PRO A 22 -4.09 7.03 -13.08
N VAL A 23 -4.07 6.43 -11.89
CA VAL A 23 -4.73 6.92 -10.68
C VAL A 23 -3.69 7.69 -9.86
N LYS A 24 -4.04 8.90 -9.42
CA LYS A 24 -3.18 9.72 -8.56
C LYS A 24 -3.47 9.42 -7.09
N VAL A 25 -2.51 8.82 -6.39
CA VAL A 25 -2.59 8.57 -4.94
C VAL A 25 -1.44 9.29 -4.27
N LEU A 26 -1.78 10.22 -3.38
CA LEU A 26 -0.82 11.07 -2.68
C LEU A 26 0.19 11.74 -3.63
N GLY A 27 -0.18 12.01 -4.89
CA GLY A 27 0.70 12.67 -5.87
C GLY A 27 1.66 11.73 -6.61
N SER A 28 1.60 10.42 -6.35
CA SER A 28 2.21 9.39 -7.20
C SER A 28 1.17 8.75 -8.11
N GLU A 29 1.61 8.25 -9.24
CA GLU A 29 0.76 7.58 -10.22
C GLU A 29 0.83 6.06 -10.08
N LEU A 30 -0.33 5.41 -10.09
CA LEU A 30 -0.45 3.96 -10.12
C LEU A 30 -1.47 3.53 -11.17
N ALA A 31 -1.34 2.31 -11.67
CA ALA A 31 -2.38 1.67 -12.47
C ALA A 31 -3.27 0.82 -11.55
N PHE A 32 -4.58 0.96 -11.73
CA PHE A 32 -5.61 0.23 -11.02
C PHE A 32 -6.49 -0.52 -12.01
N GLY A 33 -6.74 -1.79 -11.72
CA GLY A 33 -7.68 -2.64 -12.43
C GLY A 33 -8.60 -3.35 -11.44
N PHE A 34 -9.87 -3.45 -11.80
CA PHE A 34 -10.87 -4.23 -11.10
C PHE A 34 -11.73 -4.95 -12.14
N ALA A 35 -12.03 -6.21 -11.91
CA ALA A 35 -13.05 -6.95 -12.63
C ALA A 35 -13.83 -7.83 -11.65
N GLY A 36 -15.15 -7.86 -11.76
CA GLY A 36 -15.97 -8.69 -10.89
C GLY A 36 -17.35 -9.02 -11.44
N SER A 37 -17.96 -10.06 -10.87
CA SER A 37 -19.31 -10.52 -11.18
C SER A 37 -20.31 -10.20 -10.08
N ASN A 38 -21.55 -9.94 -10.47
CA ASN A 38 -22.67 -9.62 -9.58
C ASN A 38 -22.31 -8.54 -8.56
N VAL A 39 -21.77 -7.44 -9.08
CA VAL A 39 -21.26 -6.33 -8.28
C VAL A 39 -22.41 -5.43 -7.85
N GLN A 40 -22.40 -5.08 -6.56
CA GLN A 40 -23.26 -4.07 -5.99
C GLN A 40 -22.43 -2.87 -5.52
N LEU A 41 -22.86 -1.69 -5.92
CA LEU A 41 -22.31 -0.41 -5.52
C LEU A 41 -23.36 0.36 -4.71
N ASN A 42 -22.92 0.93 -3.61
CA ASN A 42 -23.70 1.90 -2.86
C ASN A 42 -23.33 3.32 -3.33
N GLN A 43 -24.17 4.29 -3.00
CA GLN A 43 -23.86 5.71 -3.14
C GLN A 43 -23.78 6.38 -1.78
N ALA A 44 -22.92 7.39 -1.68
CA ALA A 44 -22.87 8.33 -0.57
C ALA A 44 -22.58 9.72 -1.11
N THR A 45 -22.96 10.74 -0.35
CA THR A 45 -22.60 12.12 -0.66
C THR A 45 -21.30 12.46 0.05
N ALA A 46 -20.31 12.88 -0.72
CA ALA A 46 -19.06 13.40 -0.20
C ALA A 46 -19.28 14.78 0.47
N PRO A 47 -18.36 15.21 1.34
CA PRO A 47 -18.43 16.53 1.96
C PRO A 47 -18.47 17.70 0.96
N ASP A 48 -17.98 17.51 -0.26
CA ASP A 48 -18.02 18.50 -1.34
C ASP A 48 -19.33 18.46 -2.16
N GLY A 49 -20.34 17.72 -1.69
CA GLY A 49 -21.65 17.57 -2.31
C GLY A 49 -21.68 16.60 -3.49
N LYS A 50 -20.54 15.99 -3.87
CA LYS A 50 -20.51 15.03 -4.99
C LYS A 50 -21.02 13.67 -4.55
N MET A 51 -21.73 13.00 -5.44
CA MET A 51 -22.07 11.59 -5.27
C MET A 51 -20.81 10.72 -5.48
N LEU A 52 -20.54 9.84 -4.53
CA LEU A 52 -19.52 8.82 -4.60
C LEU A 52 -20.18 7.46 -4.68
N LEU A 53 -19.75 6.66 -5.64
CA LEU A 53 -20.05 5.23 -5.66
C LEU A 53 -19.02 4.53 -4.78
N THR A 54 -19.49 3.76 -3.81
CA THR A 54 -18.67 2.94 -2.94
C THR A 54 -18.93 1.47 -3.24
N PHE A 55 -17.87 0.70 -3.24
CA PHE A 55 -17.99 -0.73 -3.43
C PHE A 55 -18.69 -1.36 -2.23
N HIS A 56 -19.74 -2.15 -2.46
CA HIS A 56 -20.46 -2.83 -1.39
C HIS A 56 -20.14 -4.33 -1.37
N GLN A 57 -20.42 -5.06 -2.46
CA GLN A 57 -20.19 -6.50 -2.53
C GLN A 57 -20.04 -7.00 -3.97
N ALA A 58 -19.45 -8.18 -4.13
CA ALA A 58 -19.36 -8.92 -5.38
C ALA A 58 -19.18 -10.41 -5.11
N ASP A 59 -19.67 -11.25 -6.02
CA ASP A 59 -19.59 -12.70 -5.88
C ASP A 59 -18.17 -13.23 -6.10
N SER A 60 -17.49 -12.73 -7.14
CA SER A 60 -16.10 -13.06 -7.43
C SER A 60 -15.45 -12.01 -8.31
N GLY A 61 -14.12 -12.02 -8.35
CA GLY A 61 -13.35 -11.11 -9.19
C GLY A 61 -11.89 -10.98 -8.81
N GLU A 62 -11.25 -9.96 -9.40
CA GLU A 62 -9.85 -9.63 -9.19
C GLU A 62 -9.63 -8.11 -9.11
N VAL A 63 -8.64 -7.75 -8.31
CA VAL A 63 -8.07 -6.41 -8.20
C VAL A 63 -6.61 -6.49 -8.58
N ARG A 64 -6.16 -5.56 -9.42
CA ARG A 64 -4.75 -5.40 -9.79
C ARG A 64 -4.31 -3.96 -9.50
N VAL A 65 -3.24 -3.82 -8.75
CA VAL A 65 -2.56 -2.54 -8.51
C VAL A 65 -1.13 -2.67 -9.00
N ALA A 66 -0.71 -1.76 -9.88
CA ALA A 66 0.67 -1.68 -10.33
C ALA A 66 1.23 -0.27 -10.10
N ILE A 67 2.44 -0.19 -9.56
CA ILE A 67 3.15 1.07 -9.33
C ILE A 67 4.57 0.95 -9.85
N ALA A 68 5.01 1.92 -10.66
CA ALA A 68 6.39 1.99 -11.09
C ALA A 68 7.31 2.29 -9.89
N ARG A 69 8.51 1.72 -9.86
CA ARG A 69 9.48 1.90 -8.75
C ARG A 69 9.75 3.37 -8.45
N LYS A 70 9.91 4.19 -9.50
CA LYS A 70 10.08 5.66 -9.37
C LYS A 70 8.88 6.38 -8.76
N GLU A 71 7.67 5.88 -9.00
CA GLU A 71 6.44 6.42 -8.40
C GLU A 71 6.34 6.03 -6.92
N LEU A 72 6.76 4.80 -6.57
CA LEU A 72 6.85 4.33 -5.20
C LEU A 72 7.90 5.12 -4.39
N GLU A 73 9.07 5.38 -4.98
CA GLU A 73 10.10 6.23 -4.40
C GLU A 73 9.56 7.65 -4.13
N ARG A 74 8.84 8.24 -5.09
CA ARG A 74 8.17 9.54 -4.91
C ARG A 74 7.10 9.52 -3.82
N LEU A 75 6.32 8.44 -3.74
CA LEU A 75 5.30 8.27 -2.71
C LEU A 75 5.92 8.26 -1.32
N ILE A 76 6.95 7.44 -1.13
CA ILE A 76 7.71 7.33 0.12
C ILE A 76 8.39 8.66 0.46
N ALA A 77 9.03 9.31 -0.51
CA ALA A 77 9.67 10.61 -0.32
C ALA A 77 8.70 11.67 0.18
N LYS A 78 7.46 11.70 -0.34
CA LYS A 78 6.43 12.65 0.11
C LYS A 78 5.97 12.38 1.54
N ILE A 79 5.72 11.11 1.88
CA ILE A 79 5.36 10.70 3.24
C ILE A 79 6.48 11.07 4.22
N ALA A 80 7.73 10.72 3.87
CA ALA A 80 8.91 11.02 4.67
C ALA A 80 9.11 12.53 4.84
N THR A 81 8.94 13.32 3.77
CA THR A 81 9.06 14.79 3.82
C THR A 81 8.03 15.40 4.77
N SER A 82 6.78 14.94 4.70
CA SER A 82 5.70 15.41 5.59
C SER A 82 6.02 15.13 7.08
N ALA A 83 6.56 13.94 7.38
CA ALA A 83 6.97 13.58 8.72
C ALA A 83 8.22 14.35 9.20
N ALA A 84 9.21 14.54 8.31
CA ALA A 84 10.51 15.13 8.62
C ALA A 84 10.49 16.66 8.70
N ALA A 85 9.54 17.33 8.01
CA ALA A 85 9.45 18.79 7.98
C ALA A 85 9.37 19.41 9.39
N ARG A 86 8.66 18.75 10.32
CA ARG A 86 8.55 19.19 11.72
C ARG A 86 9.87 19.17 12.49
N GLN A 87 10.87 18.46 11.99
CA GLN A 87 12.18 18.26 12.62
C GLN A 87 13.30 19.06 11.94
N GLY A 88 12.95 19.90 10.94
CA GLY A 88 13.92 20.68 10.17
C GLY A 88 14.84 19.82 9.29
N VAL A 89 14.39 18.62 8.91
CA VAL A 89 15.12 17.69 8.06
C VAL A 89 14.48 17.69 6.67
N THR A 90 15.32 17.79 5.64
CA THR A 90 14.92 17.67 4.23
C THR A 90 15.26 16.29 3.71
N ILE A 91 14.36 15.70 2.93
CA ILE A 91 14.60 14.46 2.18
C ILE A 91 15.10 14.85 0.79
N ASP A 92 16.36 14.54 0.50
CA ASP A 92 16.99 14.85 -0.78
C ASP A 92 16.68 13.78 -1.83
N ASN A 93 16.67 12.51 -1.43
CA ASN A 93 16.47 11.38 -2.32
C ASN A 93 15.96 10.14 -1.57
N VAL A 94 15.15 9.33 -2.24
CA VAL A 94 14.70 8.02 -1.77
C VAL A 94 14.95 7.02 -2.90
N GLN A 95 15.62 5.92 -2.56
CA GLN A 95 15.82 4.78 -3.45
C GLN A 95 15.22 3.55 -2.81
N VAL A 96 14.46 2.81 -3.59
CA VAL A 96 13.76 1.61 -3.13
C VAL A 96 14.27 0.42 -3.92
N ASP A 97 14.83 -0.55 -3.22
CA ASP A 97 15.15 -1.87 -3.72
C ASP A 97 14.17 -2.88 -3.09
N LEU A 98 13.61 -3.73 -3.95
CA LEU A 98 12.57 -4.66 -3.58
C LEU A 98 12.89 -6.00 -4.22
N THR A 99 12.88 -7.05 -3.41
CA THR A 99 13.13 -8.41 -3.88
C THR A 99 12.04 -9.33 -3.34
N SER A 100 11.43 -10.13 -4.21
CA SER A 100 10.51 -11.18 -3.79
C SER A 100 11.25 -12.53 -3.83
N ARG A 101 11.40 -13.16 -2.66
CA ARG A 101 12.03 -14.49 -2.53
C ARG A 101 11.01 -15.62 -2.42
N ALA A 102 9.74 -15.29 -2.18
CA ALA A 102 8.63 -16.23 -2.10
C ALA A 102 7.32 -15.53 -2.54
N PRO A 103 6.28 -16.28 -3.00
CA PRO A 103 5.07 -15.71 -3.63
C PRO A 103 4.29 -14.66 -2.82
N ARG A 104 4.51 -14.62 -1.49
CA ARG A 104 3.84 -13.70 -0.56
C ARG A 104 4.82 -12.96 0.34
N THR A 105 6.09 -12.92 -0.04
CA THR A 105 7.14 -12.26 0.75
C THR A 105 7.87 -11.25 -0.09
N LEU A 106 8.03 -10.07 0.47
CA LEU A 106 8.69 -8.93 -0.13
C LEU A 106 9.74 -8.41 0.85
N GLU A 107 11.00 -8.41 0.43
CA GLU A 107 12.05 -7.72 1.15
C GLU A 107 12.27 -6.35 0.56
N ALA A 108 12.38 -5.37 1.45
CA ALA A 108 12.59 -3.99 1.10
C ALA A 108 13.90 -3.49 1.68
N LYS A 109 14.68 -2.82 0.84
CA LYS A 109 15.82 -2.00 1.25
C LYS A 109 15.58 -0.59 0.73
N VAL A 110 15.51 0.38 1.63
CA VAL A 110 15.25 1.78 1.29
C VAL A 110 16.45 2.62 1.69
N THR A 111 17.05 3.31 0.74
CA THR A 111 18.10 4.28 1.02
C THR A 111 17.52 5.68 0.96
N VAL A 112 17.62 6.42 2.07
CA VAL A 112 17.11 7.79 2.20
C VAL A 112 18.29 8.73 2.39
N SER A 113 18.46 9.67 1.47
CA SER A 113 19.42 10.78 1.64
C SER A 113 18.70 11.92 2.33
N VAL A 114 19.23 12.35 3.48
CA VAL A 114 18.63 13.42 4.29
C VAL A 114 19.62 14.54 4.54
N ARG A 115 19.09 15.74 4.75
CA ARG A 115 19.87 16.94 5.03
C ARG A 115 19.27 17.72 6.18
N LYS A 116 20.13 18.24 7.06
CA LYS A 116 19.78 19.26 8.05
C LYS A 116 20.81 20.38 7.97
N LEU A 117 20.38 21.57 7.59
CA LEU A 117 21.26 22.71 7.29
C LEU A 117 22.37 22.29 6.30
N PHE A 118 23.63 22.27 6.72
CA PHE A 118 24.79 21.91 5.90
C PHE A 118 25.20 20.44 6.00
N PHE A 119 24.61 19.66 6.91
CA PHE A 119 24.94 18.26 7.13
C PHE A 119 24.07 17.35 6.26
N ARG A 120 24.70 16.46 5.50
CA ARG A 120 24.04 15.40 4.73
C ARG A 120 24.41 14.04 5.30
N THR A 121 23.44 13.14 5.38
CA THR A 121 23.71 11.73 5.70
C THR A 121 22.79 10.82 4.88
N LYS A 122 23.17 9.55 4.78
CA LYS A 122 22.39 8.50 4.14
C LYS A 122 21.93 7.51 5.21
N LEU A 123 20.63 7.24 5.21
CA LEU A 123 20.00 6.22 6.03
C LEU A 123 19.70 5.01 5.16
N ARG A 124 19.98 3.82 5.67
CA ARG A 124 19.60 2.54 5.09
C ARG A 124 18.55 1.92 6.00
N LEU A 125 17.38 1.72 5.43
CA LEU A 125 16.27 1.05 6.08
C LEU A 125 16.11 -0.32 5.43
N SER A 126 15.83 -1.35 6.21
CA SER A 126 15.47 -2.67 5.67
C SER A 126 14.25 -3.21 6.37
N GLY A 127 13.53 -4.10 5.71
CA GLY A 127 12.37 -4.80 6.28
C GLY A 127 11.88 -5.91 5.38
N THR A 128 11.05 -6.77 5.94
CA THR A 128 10.33 -7.83 5.23
C THR A 128 8.85 -7.62 5.44
N VAL A 129 8.07 -7.69 4.35
CA VAL A 129 6.62 -7.80 4.39
C VAL A 129 6.26 -9.20 3.95
N ALA A 130 5.46 -9.90 4.75
CA ALA A 130 4.96 -11.23 4.41
C ALA A 130 3.44 -11.26 4.54
N VAL A 131 2.76 -12.01 3.68
CA VAL A 131 1.33 -12.31 3.81
C VAL A 131 1.17 -13.77 4.18
N THR A 132 0.56 -14.03 5.34
CA THR A 132 0.29 -15.40 5.82
C THR A 132 -0.86 -16.05 5.04
N ASP A 133 -1.09 -17.34 5.26
CA ASP A 133 -2.21 -18.06 4.65
C ASP A 133 -3.58 -17.54 5.10
N ASP A 134 -3.67 -17.05 6.34
CA ASP A 134 -4.86 -16.37 6.86
C ASP A 134 -5.02 -14.92 6.33
N LEU A 135 -4.23 -14.53 5.32
CA LEU A 135 -4.23 -13.21 4.69
C LEU A 135 -3.95 -12.06 5.69
N ASN A 136 -3.09 -12.33 6.67
CA ASN A 136 -2.53 -11.30 7.51
C ASN A 136 -1.20 -10.83 6.92
N ALA A 137 -1.10 -9.55 6.58
CA ALA A 137 0.18 -8.95 6.29
C ALA A 137 0.93 -8.68 7.60
N THR A 138 2.19 -9.09 7.67
CA THR A 138 3.10 -8.80 8.78
C THR A 138 4.31 -8.05 8.24
N VAL A 139 4.89 -7.21 9.09
CA VAL A 139 6.14 -6.51 8.81
C VAL A 139 7.15 -6.97 9.84
N SER A 140 8.36 -7.31 9.42
CA SER A 140 9.40 -7.82 10.32
C SER A 140 10.81 -7.48 9.83
N GLY A 141 11.80 -7.62 10.71
CA GLY A 141 13.20 -7.34 10.37
C GLY A 141 13.45 -5.87 10.03
N LEU A 142 12.64 -4.96 10.59
CA LEU A 142 12.77 -3.52 10.42
C LEU A 142 14.06 -3.03 11.07
N ARG A 143 14.96 -2.49 10.26
CA ARG A 143 16.25 -1.93 10.73
C ARG A 143 16.48 -0.54 10.14
N CYS A 144 17.22 0.26 10.90
CA CYS A 144 17.71 1.55 10.47
C CYS A 144 19.21 1.64 10.77
N GLU A 145 19.98 1.92 9.73
CA GLU A 145 21.42 2.07 9.80
C GLU A 145 21.83 3.36 9.10
N GLY A 146 22.93 3.95 9.55
CA GLY A 146 23.51 5.11 8.89
C GLY A 146 24.71 5.65 9.65
N ASP A 147 25.50 6.46 8.96
CA ASP A 147 26.78 6.92 9.49
C ASP A 147 26.64 8.29 10.18
N GLY A 148 27.34 8.42 11.32
CA GLY A 148 27.44 9.66 12.08
C GLY A 148 26.32 9.91 13.09
N THR A 149 26.49 10.97 13.88
CA THR A 149 25.60 11.31 15.01
C THR A 149 24.16 11.63 14.58
N LEU A 150 23.99 12.29 13.43
CA LEU A 150 22.66 12.58 12.88
C LEU A 150 21.91 11.30 12.51
N ALA A 151 22.59 10.31 11.91
CA ALA A 151 21.96 9.04 11.55
C ALA A 151 21.57 8.24 12.79
N ALA A 152 22.47 8.17 13.79
CA ALA A 152 22.18 7.50 15.06
C ALA A 152 20.94 8.09 15.75
N LEU A 153 20.82 9.43 15.79
CA LEU A 153 19.67 10.11 16.36
C LEU A 153 18.37 9.80 15.61
N VAL A 154 18.39 9.87 14.27
CA VAL A 154 17.20 9.58 13.46
C VAL A 154 16.80 8.12 13.63
N CYS A 155 17.74 7.18 13.56
CA CYS A 155 17.45 5.77 13.75
C CYS A 155 16.87 5.49 15.15
N ALA A 156 17.44 6.06 16.20
CA ALA A 156 16.90 5.94 17.56
C ALA A 156 15.46 6.48 17.68
N ALA A 157 15.12 7.55 16.94
CA ALA A 157 13.78 8.11 16.95
C ALA A 157 12.75 7.22 16.21
N ILE A 158 13.15 6.47 15.18
CA ILE A 158 12.22 5.63 14.41
C ILE A 158 12.09 4.21 14.96
N THR A 159 13.10 3.70 15.68
CA THR A 159 13.07 2.34 16.24
C THR A 159 11.80 2.02 17.04
N PRO A 160 11.26 2.91 17.91
CA PRO A 160 10.00 2.65 18.61
C PRO A 160 8.77 2.57 17.68
N HIS A 161 8.83 3.17 16.50
CA HIS A 161 7.80 3.00 15.48
C HIS A 161 7.94 1.65 14.77
N PHE A 162 9.17 1.19 14.55
CA PHE A 162 9.44 -0.11 13.96
C PHE A 162 8.95 -1.23 14.87
N SER A 163 9.30 -1.23 16.15
CA SER A 163 8.81 -2.25 17.10
C SER A 163 7.27 -2.34 17.12
N ARG A 164 6.59 -1.19 17.13
CA ARG A 164 5.11 -1.15 17.05
C ARG A 164 4.54 -1.65 15.73
N LEU A 165 5.28 -1.55 14.63
CA LEU A 165 4.84 -2.10 13.34
C LEU A 165 5.05 -3.61 13.29
N GLU A 166 6.13 -4.13 13.89
CA GLU A 166 6.41 -5.56 13.91
C GLU A 166 5.45 -6.36 14.79
N GLU A 167 4.91 -5.75 15.84
CA GLU A 167 3.89 -6.35 16.70
C GLU A 167 2.49 -6.43 16.04
N ARG A 168 2.32 -5.87 14.84
CA ARG A 168 1.01 -5.73 14.20
C ARG A 168 0.84 -6.67 13.03
N ALA A 169 -0.23 -7.46 13.08
CA ALA A 169 -0.83 -8.08 11.92
C ALA A 169 -1.84 -7.10 11.27
N PHE A 170 -1.77 -6.99 9.94
CA PHE A 170 -2.70 -6.22 9.13
C PHE A 170 -3.63 -7.19 8.40
N PRO A 171 -4.85 -7.43 8.90
CA PRO A 171 -5.79 -8.35 8.26
C PRO A 171 -6.22 -7.77 6.91
N LEU A 172 -5.79 -8.41 5.82
CA LEU A 172 -6.10 -7.97 4.47
C LEU A 172 -7.54 -8.32 4.08
N SER A 173 -8.13 -9.30 4.76
CA SER A 173 -9.56 -9.64 4.68
C SER A 173 -10.49 -8.56 5.25
N ALA A 174 -9.98 -7.67 6.11
CA ALA A 174 -10.73 -6.59 6.73
C ALA A 174 -10.44 -5.22 6.09
N LEU A 175 -9.77 -5.18 4.94
CA LEU A 175 -9.61 -3.94 4.19
C LEU A 175 -10.99 -3.39 3.81
N PRO A 176 -11.21 -2.07 3.87
CA PRO A 176 -12.51 -1.45 3.64
C PRO A 176 -12.86 -1.43 2.13
N ILE A 177 -12.97 -2.61 1.52
CA ILE A 177 -13.35 -2.83 0.12
C ILE A 177 -14.81 -3.33 0.07
N GLY A 178 -15.66 -2.81 0.96
CA GLY A 178 -16.99 -3.34 1.20
C GLY A 178 -16.95 -4.66 1.97
N GLU A 179 -17.86 -5.57 1.65
CA GLU A 179 -18.01 -6.91 2.23
C GLU A 179 -17.22 -7.99 1.46
N ILE A 180 -16.35 -7.58 0.52
CA ILE A 180 -15.52 -8.50 -0.24
C ILE A 180 -14.51 -9.19 0.67
N ARG A 181 -14.48 -10.53 0.61
CA ARG A 181 -13.40 -11.33 1.21
C ARG A 181 -12.37 -11.67 0.14
N VAL A 182 -11.16 -11.13 0.32
CA VAL A 182 -9.98 -11.56 -0.44
C VAL A 182 -9.67 -13.00 -0.04
N ASN A 183 -9.33 -13.84 -1.01
CA ASN A 183 -9.01 -15.25 -0.80
C ASN A 183 -7.59 -15.59 -1.28
N GLU A 184 -7.06 -14.83 -2.23
CA GLU A 184 -5.73 -15.02 -2.77
C GLU A 184 -5.07 -13.66 -3.00
N ILE A 185 -3.78 -13.57 -2.67
CA ILE A 185 -2.93 -12.42 -2.96
C ILE A 185 -1.62 -12.92 -3.58
N ALA A 186 -1.23 -12.27 -4.67
CA ALA A 186 0.04 -12.46 -5.34
C ALA A 186 0.79 -11.13 -5.43
N ILE A 187 2.10 -11.17 -5.20
CA ILE A 187 2.98 -10.01 -5.31
C ILE A 187 4.05 -10.35 -6.35
N ALA A 188 4.13 -9.56 -7.40
CA ALA A 188 5.18 -9.63 -8.40
C ALA A 188 6.04 -8.37 -8.34
N VAL A 189 7.36 -8.56 -8.35
CA VAL A 189 8.33 -7.46 -8.38
C VAL A 189 9.24 -7.68 -9.57
N ASP A 190 9.36 -6.64 -10.39
CA ASP A 190 10.38 -6.56 -11.42
C ASP A 190 11.24 -5.30 -11.22
N ASP A 191 12.20 -5.07 -12.12
CA ASP A 191 13.12 -3.94 -12.02
C ASP A 191 12.40 -2.58 -12.11
N LYS A 192 11.26 -2.52 -12.79
CA LYS A 192 10.56 -1.28 -13.16
C LYS A 192 9.32 -1.02 -12.33
N GLN A 193 8.64 -2.05 -11.84
CA GLN A 193 7.35 -1.94 -11.17
C GLN A 193 7.10 -3.04 -10.14
N ILE A 194 6.13 -2.75 -9.29
CA ILE A 194 5.56 -3.66 -8.31
C ILE A 194 4.11 -3.87 -8.70
N VAL A 195 3.68 -5.13 -8.76
CA VAL A 195 2.30 -5.52 -9.05
C VAL A 195 1.76 -6.32 -7.87
N VAL A 196 0.61 -5.90 -7.36
CA VAL A 196 -0.16 -6.62 -6.35
C VAL A 196 -1.47 -7.02 -6.98
N GLU A 197 -1.77 -8.32 -6.96
CA GLU A 197 -3.03 -8.88 -7.41
C GLU A 197 -3.74 -9.54 -6.25
N ALA A 198 -5.05 -9.30 -6.15
CA ALA A 198 -5.91 -9.89 -5.15
C ALA A 198 -7.13 -10.50 -5.85
N ARG A 199 -7.46 -11.75 -5.53
CA ARG A 199 -8.69 -12.40 -5.98
C ARG A 199 -9.66 -12.57 -4.82
N PHE A 200 -10.95 -12.46 -5.13
CA PHE A 200 -12.03 -12.59 -4.16
C PHE A 200 -13.18 -13.42 -4.71
N GLY A 201 -14.01 -13.94 -3.81
CA GLY A 201 -15.13 -14.80 -4.15
C GLY A 201 -14.85 -16.30 -4.02
N SER A 202 -15.91 -17.09 -3.89
CA SER A 202 -15.80 -18.54 -3.69
C SER A 202 -14.96 -19.18 -4.80
N GLN A 203 -13.97 -19.99 -4.41
CA GLN A 203 -13.32 -20.92 -5.34
C GLN A 203 -14.43 -21.77 -5.94
N SER A 204 -14.82 -21.48 -7.18
CA SER A 204 -15.61 -22.41 -7.96
C SER A 204 -14.67 -23.58 -8.24
N ALA A 205 -15.05 -24.75 -7.75
CA ALA A 205 -14.33 -26.01 -7.89
C ALA A 205 -13.73 -26.14 -9.30
N MET A 206 -12.44 -26.48 -9.37
CA MET A 206 -11.88 -27.05 -10.60
C MET A 206 -12.74 -28.27 -10.97
N PRO A 207 -13.34 -28.34 -12.16
CA PRO A 207 -13.89 -29.60 -12.63
C PRO A 207 -12.70 -30.54 -12.88
N SER A 208 -12.71 -31.64 -12.14
CA SER A 208 -11.89 -32.84 -12.37
C SER A 208 -12.17 -33.46 -13.73
#